data_AF-A0A1Q7FLF0-F1
#
_entry.id   AF-A0A1Q7FLF0-F1
#
_cell.length_a   1.000
_cell.length_b   1.000
_cell.length_c   1.000
_cell.angle_alpha   90.00
_cell.angle_beta   90.00
_cell.angle_gamma   90.00
#
_symmetry.space_group_name_H-M   'P 1'
#
loop_
_entity.id
_entity.type
_entity.pdbx_description
1 polymer ?
#
loop_
_entity_poly.entity_id
_entity_poly.type
_entity_poly.pdbx_seq_one_letter_code
_entity_poly.pdbx_strand_id
1 'polypeptide(L)'
;MRRAVLSTIVSVCAVMLTVQAQQPQTVLQGVYAENQARRGQTIYKAQCALCHGEMLEGRLGPPLTGDEFVSDFAKQPLSELFGKIRNTMPQDNPGKLTPEETADILAYILQAGKFPAGRAELRADEAALKQITWPANAAQPKTASTPSPASSFPPAGNLAQVMRGILFPNSNIIFTVQTHDPAEKRTTPEGAALAGGFNWTIWGSDIYSGWDLVDYAAVALAESAPLMLTPGRRCENGKPVPVNDPEWLKFTEELAEAGRAAYKASQTRNQETVSDISGVIAEACLHCHQVYRDKPGRGRDPVDPSNRASRCTK
;
A
#
# COMPACT_ATOMS: atom_id res chain seq x y z
N MET A 1 -24.33 -49.02 85.51
CA MET A 1 -23.09 -49.28 84.75
C MET A 1 -23.37 -49.11 83.25
N ARG A 2 -22.98 -47.98 82.64
CA ARG A 2 -22.95 -47.79 81.18
C ARG A 2 -21.66 -47.04 80.84
N ARG A 3 -20.89 -47.63 79.93
CA ARG A 3 -19.54 -47.23 79.51
C ARG A 3 -19.60 -45.98 78.63
N ALA A 4 -18.77 -44.97 78.92
CA ALA A 4 -18.51 -43.84 78.04
C ALA A 4 -17.27 -44.14 77.19
N VAL A 5 -17.39 -44.01 75.87
CA VAL A 5 -16.33 -44.22 74.89
C VAL A 5 -15.68 -42.86 74.61
N LEU A 6 -14.40 -42.70 74.95
CA LEU A 6 -13.58 -41.58 74.47
C LEU A 6 -13.13 -41.88 73.04
N SER A 7 -13.45 -40.99 72.10
CA SER A 7 -12.91 -41.03 70.74
C SER A 7 -11.94 -39.86 70.56
N THR A 8 -10.65 -40.18 70.46
CA THR A 8 -9.56 -39.22 70.26
C THR A 8 -9.41 -38.99 68.75
N ILE A 9 -9.78 -37.81 68.25
CA ILE A 9 -9.55 -37.42 66.85
C ILE A 9 -8.18 -36.74 66.77
N VAL A 10 -7.20 -37.44 66.23
CA VAL A 10 -5.90 -36.86 65.82
C VAL A 10 -6.11 -36.24 64.43
N SER A 11 -6.09 -34.91 64.36
CA SER A 11 -6.18 -34.18 63.10
C SER A 11 -4.79 -34.09 62.46
N VAL A 12 -4.58 -34.84 61.39
CA VAL A 12 -3.37 -34.76 60.55
C VAL A 12 -3.55 -33.61 59.56
N CYS A 13 -2.93 -32.46 59.81
CA CYS A 13 -2.83 -31.38 58.84
C CYS A 13 -1.86 -31.78 57.73
N ALA A 14 -2.39 -32.31 56.62
CA ALA A 14 -1.65 -32.44 55.38
C ALA A 14 -1.48 -31.04 54.76
N VAL A 15 -0.27 -30.49 54.81
CA VAL A 15 0.12 -29.31 54.03
C VAL A 15 0.18 -29.76 52.56
N MET A 16 -0.91 -29.55 51.82
CA MET A 16 -0.89 -29.69 50.37
C MET A 16 -0.16 -28.47 49.79
N LEU A 17 1.08 -28.69 49.35
CA LEU A 17 1.76 -27.81 48.40
C LEU A 17 0.98 -27.85 47.08
N THR A 18 0.08 -26.90 46.88
CA THR A 18 -0.53 -26.66 45.57
C THR A 18 0.56 -26.12 44.66
N VAL A 19 1.08 -26.97 43.76
CA VAL A 19 1.82 -26.50 42.59
C VAL A 19 0.80 -25.78 41.71
N GLN A 20 0.70 -24.45 41.85
CA GLN A 20 0.04 -23.63 40.84
C GLN A 20 0.86 -23.75 39.55
N ALA A 21 0.37 -24.52 38.58
CA ALA A 21 0.82 -24.37 37.21
C ALA A 21 0.52 -22.92 36.80
N GLN A 22 1.55 -22.10 36.62
CA GLN A 22 1.39 -20.74 36.09
C GLN A 22 0.76 -20.86 34.70
N GLN A 23 -0.48 -20.39 34.59
CA GLN A 23 -1.14 -20.27 33.29
C GLN A 23 -0.25 -19.42 32.37
N PRO A 24 -0.02 -19.82 31.11
CA PRO A 24 0.78 -19.04 30.17
C PRO A 24 0.24 -17.62 30.08
N GLN A 25 1.10 -16.63 30.31
CA GLN A 25 0.72 -15.23 30.17
C GLN A 25 0.57 -14.90 28.69
N THR A 26 -0.33 -13.99 28.36
CA THR A 26 -0.48 -13.51 26.98
C THR A 26 0.03 -12.09 26.87
N VAL A 27 0.52 -11.70 25.68
CA VAL A 27 0.93 -10.31 25.42
C VAL A 27 -0.18 -9.28 25.68
N LEU A 28 -1.46 -9.69 25.69
CA LEU A 28 -2.61 -8.84 26.04
C LEU A 28 -2.70 -8.48 27.52
N GLN A 29 -1.91 -9.10 28.39
CA GLN A 29 -1.95 -8.87 29.83
C GLN A 29 -0.96 -7.80 30.31
N GLY A 30 -0.32 -7.05 29.40
CA GLY A 30 0.64 -6.02 29.78
C GLY A 30 1.96 -6.61 30.26
N VAL A 31 2.67 -7.29 29.34
CA VAL A 31 3.90 -8.04 29.68
C VAL A 31 5.18 -7.19 29.65
N TYR A 32 5.09 -5.93 29.28
CA TYR A 32 6.21 -4.99 29.19
C TYR A 32 5.85 -3.65 29.83
N ALA A 33 6.86 -2.86 30.23
CA ALA A 33 6.64 -1.53 30.79
C ALA A 33 6.83 -0.42 29.75
N GLU A 34 6.11 0.69 29.90
CA GLU A 34 6.14 1.77 28.90
C GLU A 34 7.52 2.45 28.78
N ASN A 35 8.24 2.60 29.90
CA ASN A 35 9.61 3.10 29.92
C ASN A 35 10.57 2.19 29.15
N GLN A 36 10.36 0.86 29.24
CA GLN A 36 11.12 -0.14 28.52
C GLN A 36 10.91 0.00 27.00
N ALA A 37 9.65 0.11 26.56
CA ALA A 37 9.33 0.33 25.16
C ALA A 37 9.93 1.64 24.61
N ARG A 38 9.98 2.72 25.42
CA ARG A 38 10.65 3.97 25.01
C ARG A 38 12.16 3.82 24.79
N ARG A 39 12.84 3.01 25.62
CA ARG A 39 14.26 2.66 25.38
C ARG A 39 14.40 1.86 24.09
N GLY A 40 13.54 0.86 23.91
CA GLY A 40 13.47 0.05 22.70
C GLY A 40 13.28 0.85 21.43
N GLN A 41 12.41 1.85 21.46
CA GLN A 41 12.17 2.76 20.33
C GLN A 41 13.45 3.50 19.91
N THR A 42 14.27 3.92 20.89
CA THR A 42 15.52 4.63 20.60
C THR A 42 16.51 3.73 19.88
N ILE A 43 16.63 2.48 20.33
CA ILE A 43 17.50 1.48 19.69
C ILE A 43 16.96 1.12 18.30
N TYR A 44 15.65 0.90 18.19
CA TYR A 44 14.98 0.58 16.93
C TYR A 44 15.22 1.64 15.85
N LYS A 45 15.07 2.93 16.20
CA LYS A 45 15.33 4.03 15.26
C LYS A 45 16.77 4.04 14.76
N ALA A 46 17.73 3.72 15.63
CA ALA A 46 19.14 3.72 15.29
C ALA A 46 19.56 2.51 14.43
N GLN A 47 18.92 1.35 14.63
CA GLN A 47 19.46 0.06 14.14
C GLN A 47 18.49 -0.76 13.27
N CYS A 48 17.19 -0.45 13.27
CA CYS A 48 16.16 -1.27 12.61
C CYS A 48 15.36 -0.50 11.54
N ALA A 49 15.11 0.79 11.77
CA ALA A 49 14.18 1.59 10.97
C ALA A 49 14.54 1.71 9.48
N LEU A 50 15.84 1.66 9.14
CA LEU A 50 16.30 1.69 7.76
C LEU A 50 15.65 0.59 6.90
N CYS A 51 15.52 -0.62 7.46
CA CYS A 51 14.94 -1.76 6.74
C CYS A 51 13.47 -1.98 7.07
N HIS A 52 13.07 -1.83 8.34
CA HIS A 52 11.74 -2.17 8.82
C HIS A 52 10.76 -0.98 8.89
N GLY A 53 11.20 0.22 8.48
CA GLY A 53 10.38 1.43 8.45
C GLY A 53 10.37 2.19 9.78
N GLU A 54 10.09 3.50 9.74
CA GLU A 54 10.04 4.35 10.95
C GLU A 54 8.87 3.99 11.88
N MET A 55 7.80 3.46 11.29
CA MET A 55 6.56 3.07 11.96
C MET A 55 6.40 1.54 12.02
N LEU A 56 7.48 0.78 11.83
CA LEU A 56 7.48 -0.68 11.74
C LEU A 56 6.63 -1.23 10.57
N GLU A 57 6.39 -0.39 9.55
CA GLU A 57 5.51 -0.66 8.41
C GLU A 57 6.13 -1.61 7.37
N GLY A 58 7.42 -1.90 7.48
CA GLY A 58 8.18 -2.67 6.50
C GLY A 58 8.58 -1.83 5.29
N ARG A 59 9.82 -2.06 4.81
CA ARG A 59 10.35 -1.44 3.58
C ARG A 59 11.20 -2.44 2.82
N LEU A 60 12.49 -2.50 3.15
CA LEU A 60 13.42 -3.52 2.66
C LEU A 60 13.24 -4.83 3.43
N GLY A 61 12.97 -4.73 4.73
CA GLY A 61 12.58 -5.83 5.61
C GLY A 61 11.06 -5.89 5.80
N PRO A 62 10.53 -7.03 6.27
CA PRO A 62 9.09 -7.21 6.50
C PRO A 62 8.55 -6.25 7.57
N PRO A 63 7.23 -5.98 7.58
CA PRO A 63 6.58 -5.28 8.68
C PRO A 63 6.78 -6.04 9.99
N LEU A 64 6.88 -5.29 11.10
CA LEU A 64 7.06 -5.86 12.44
C LEU A 64 5.83 -5.65 13.33
N THR A 65 4.72 -5.24 12.75
CA THR A 65 3.42 -5.06 13.41
C THR A 65 2.29 -5.45 12.46
N GLY A 66 1.06 -5.55 12.98
CA GLY A 66 -0.12 -5.93 12.21
C GLY A 66 -0.41 -7.43 12.21
N ASP A 67 -1.56 -7.80 11.65
CA ASP A 67 -2.10 -9.17 11.77
C ASP A 67 -1.19 -10.23 11.14
N GLU A 68 -0.57 -9.92 10.00
CA GLU A 68 0.37 -10.83 9.32
C GLU A 68 1.57 -11.16 10.22
N PHE A 69 2.20 -10.13 10.80
CA PHE A 69 3.28 -10.30 11.75
C PHE A 69 2.87 -11.17 12.95
N VAL A 70 1.72 -10.89 13.57
CA VAL A 70 1.26 -11.68 14.73
C VAL A 70 0.95 -13.12 14.30
N SER A 71 0.44 -13.36 13.10
CA SER A 71 0.14 -14.69 12.58
C SER A 71 1.37 -15.58 12.46
N ASP A 72 2.49 -15.02 11.99
CA ASP A 72 3.77 -15.73 11.86
C ASP A 72 4.28 -16.29 13.20
N PHE A 73 3.99 -15.59 14.29
CA PHE A 73 4.41 -15.99 15.63
C PHE A 73 3.28 -16.58 16.48
N ALA A 74 2.03 -16.61 16.00
CA ALA A 74 0.85 -16.94 16.80
C ALA A 74 0.91 -18.30 17.52
N LYS A 75 1.63 -19.26 16.94
CA LYS A 75 1.79 -20.63 17.47
C LYS A 75 3.08 -20.82 18.26
N GLN A 76 3.88 -19.77 18.42
CA GLN A 76 5.18 -19.79 19.06
C GLN A 76 5.15 -19.00 20.36
N PRO A 77 6.01 -19.33 21.34
CA PRO A 77 6.23 -18.45 22.49
C PRO A 77 6.92 -17.15 22.05
N LEU A 78 6.78 -16.10 22.87
CA LEU A 78 7.43 -14.80 22.64
C LEU A 78 8.97 -14.92 22.57
N SER A 79 9.53 -15.96 23.20
CA SER A 79 10.95 -16.29 23.11
C SER A 79 11.46 -16.56 21.69
N GLU A 80 10.61 -17.03 20.77
CA GLU A 80 11.03 -17.25 19.37
C GLU A 80 11.32 -15.93 18.65
N LEU A 81 10.46 -14.93 18.83
CA LEU A 81 10.70 -13.60 18.28
C LEU A 81 11.94 -12.95 18.92
N PHE A 82 12.07 -13.08 20.23
CA PHE A 82 13.27 -12.60 20.95
C PHE A 82 14.55 -13.23 20.39
N GLY A 83 14.57 -14.55 20.25
CA GLY A 83 15.70 -15.30 19.70
C GLY A 83 16.01 -14.90 18.26
N LYS A 84 14.98 -14.71 17.42
CA LYS A 84 15.15 -14.24 16.04
C LYS A 84 15.82 -12.86 16.00
N ILE A 85 15.33 -11.89 16.77
CA ILE A 85 15.92 -10.55 16.84
C ILE A 85 17.38 -10.66 17.29
N ARG A 86 17.64 -11.36 18.40
CA ARG A 86 18.98 -11.45 18.98
C ARG A 86 19.99 -12.12 18.05
N ASN A 87 19.58 -13.18 17.35
CA ASN A 87 20.51 -14.03 16.62
C ASN A 87 20.71 -13.61 15.16
N THR A 88 19.71 -12.95 14.56
CA THR A 88 19.74 -12.62 13.12
C THR A 88 19.71 -11.13 12.83
N MET A 89 19.49 -10.27 13.83
CA MET A 89 19.42 -8.82 13.65
C MET A 89 20.47 -8.07 14.49
N PRO A 90 20.87 -6.86 14.07
CA PRO A 90 20.65 -6.25 12.74
C PRO A 90 21.28 -7.09 11.61
N GLN A 91 20.71 -7.06 10.40
CA GLN A 91 21.12 -7.97 9.31
C GLN A 91 22.56 -7.71 8.82
N ASP A 92 23.05 -6.49 8.97
CA ASP A 92 24.43 -6.05 8.71
C ASP A 92 25.38 -6.37 9.87
N ASN A 93 24.87 -6.65 11.06
CA ASN A 93 25.67 -6.96 12.24
C ASN A 93 24.97 -7.94 13.23
N PRO A 94 24.68 -9.19 12.82
CA PRO A 94 23.89 -10.11 13.64
C PRO A 94 24.58 -10.47 14.97
N GLY A 95 23.79 -10.68 16.03
CA GLY A 95 24.31 -11.16 17.31
C GLY A 95 24.94 -10.10 18.22
N LYS A 96 24.85 -8.81 17.86
CA LYS A 96 25.41 -7.70 18.65
C LYS A 96 24.50 -7.13 19.73
N LEU A 97 23.20 -7.35 19.61
CA LEU A 97 22.23 -6.89 20.60
C LEU A 97 22.40 -7.68 21.91
N THR A 98 22.51 -6.96 23.01
CA THR A 98 22.45 -7.56 24.35
C THR A 98 21.05 -8.14 24.62
N PRO A 99 20.91 -9.10 25.55
CA PRO A 99 19.58 -9.58 25.97
C PRO A 99 18.64 -8.44 26.35
N GLU A 100 19.14 -7.44 27.09
CA GLU A 100 18.39 -6.30 27.59
C GLU A 100 17.95 -5.37 26.47
N GLU A 101 18.84 -5.03 25.53
CA GLU A 101 18.48 -4.27 24.33
C GLU A 101 17.45 -5.01 23.48
N THR A 102 17.57 -6.34 23.38
CA THR A 102 16.60 -7.17 22.64
C THR A 102 15.22 -7.14 23.31
N ALA A 103 15.18 -7.24 24.64
CA ALA A 103 13.93 -7.14 25.41
C ALA A 103 13.30 -5.75 25.30
N ASP A 104 14.11 -4.70 25.28
CA ASP A 104 13.67 -3.32 25.08
C ASP A 104 13.06 -3.14 23.66
N ILE A 105 13.74 -3.59 22.60
CA ILE A 105 13.21 -3.55 21.22
C ILE A 105 11.92 -4.37 21.12
N LEU A 106 11.88 -5.55 21.73
CA LEU A 106 10.69 -6.39 21.75
C LEU A 106 9.50 -5.71 22.45
N ALA A 107 9.75 -5.02 23.57
CA ALA A 107 8.74 -4.20 24.24
C ALA A 107 8.22 -3.07 23.34
N TYR A 108 9.09 -2.45 22.54
CA TYR A 108 8.68 -1.44 21.55
C TYR A 108 7.83 -2.03 20.43
N ILE A 109 8.19 -3.19 19.90
CA ILE A 109 7.40 -3.91 18.89
C ILE A 109 6.00 -4.23 19.43
N LEU A 110 5.90 -4.71 20.67
CA LEU A 110 4.62 -4.97 21.32
C LEU A 110 3.80 -3.68 21.49
N GLN A 111 4.43 -2.58 21.89
CA GLN A 111 3.78 -1.27 21.98
C GLN A 111 3.25 -0.78 20.64
N ALA A 112 4.06 -0.84 19.59
CA ALA A 112 3.67 -0.45 18.24
C ALA A 112 2.55 -1.35 17.68
N GLY A 113 2.58 -2.64 18.04
CA GLY A 113 1.51 -3.61 17.78
C GLY A 113 0.23 -3.40 18.63
N LYS A 114 0.14 -2.32 19.42
CA LYS A 114 -0.99 -1.95 20.27
C LYS A 114 -1.31 -2.96 21.39
N PHE A 115 -0.33 -3.79 21.78
CA PHE A 115 -0.46 -4.59 23.00
C PHE A 115 -0.35 -3.67 24.22
N PRO A 116 -1.21 -3.82 25.23
CA PRO A 116 -1.20 -2.93 26.40
C PRO A 116 0.13 -3.02 27.13
N ALA A 117 0.55 -1.93 27.75
CA ALA A 117 1.68 -1.93 28.68
C ALA A 117 1.20 -2.36 30.08
N GLY A 118 2.10 -3.02 30.81
CA GLY A 118 1.93 -3.34 32.23
C GLY A 118 2.87 -2.55 33.12
N ARG A 119 3.00 -3.03 34.36
CA ARG A 119 3.80 -2.38 35.41
C ARG A 119 5.23 -2.90 35.52
N ALA A 120 5.49 -4.12 35.03
CA ALA A 120 6.78 -4.78 35.12
C ALA A 120 7.49 -4.74 33.75
N GLU A 121 8.81 -4.60 33.77
CA GLU A 121 9.61 -4.74 32.56
C GLU A 121 9.59 -6.20 32.08
N LEU A 122 9.53 -6.37 30.76
CA LEU A 122 9.70 -7.63 30.08
C LEU A 122 11.10 -8.14 30.36
N ARG A 123 11.20 -9.33 30.95
CA ARG A 123 12.48 -9.90 31.34
C ARG A 123 13.22 -10.41 30.10
N ALA A 124 14.54 -10.17 30.06
CA ALA A 124 15.41 -10.64 28.98
C ALA A 124 15.80 -12.12 29.08
N ASP A 125 15.20 -12.87 30.02
CA ASP A 125 15.48 -14.30 30.20
C ASP A 125 14.53 -15.17 29.36
N GLU A 126 15.12 -16.11 28.63
CA GLU A 126 14.41 -16.98 27.69
C GLU A 126 13.34 -17.85 28.38
N ALA A 127 13.58 -18.25 29.64
CA ALA A 127 12.65 -19.07 30.40
C ALA A 127 11.34 -18.33 30.70
N ALA A 128 11.40 -17.06 31.09
CA ALA A 128 10.23 -16.21 31.28
C ALA A 128 9.51 -15.95 29.95
N LEU A 129 10.25 -15.67 28.89
CA LEU A 129 9.67 -15.40 27.57
C LEU A 129 8.98 -16.62 26.95
N LYS A 130 9.41 -17.84 27.28
CA LYS A 130 8.74 -19.10 26.88
C LYS A 130 7.33 -19.24 27.46
N GLN A 131 7.05 -18.58 28.58
CA GLN A 131 5.74 -18.60 29.23
C GLN A 131 4.78 -17.53 28.69
N ILE A 132 5.24 -16.67 27.78
CA ILE A 132 4.44 -15.61 27.18
C ILE A 132 4.02 -16.02 25.77
N THR A 133 2.72 -16.00 25.50
CA THR A 133 2.14 -16.43 24.22
C THR A 133 1.43 -15.28 23.50
N TRP A 134 1.21 -15.48 22.21
CA TRP A 134 0.41 -14.58 21.37
C TRP A 134 -1.09 -14.87 21.52
N PRO A 135 -1.98 -13.92 21.18
CA PRO A 135 -3.42 -14.12 21.30
C PRO A 135 -3.93 -15.25 20.40
N ALA A 136 -4.80 -16.11 20.93
CA ALA A 136 -5.38 -17.25 20.17
C ALA A 136 -6.16 -16.84 18.90
N ASN A 137 -6.62 -15.58 18.82
CA ASN A 137 -7.30 -15.03 17.64
C ASN A 137 -6.34 -14.49 16.56
N ALA A 138 -5.02 -14.58 16.74
CA ALA A 138 -4.04 -14.17 15.73
C ALA A 138 -3.95 -15.10 14.52
N ALA A 139 -4.52 -16.31 14.63
CA ALA A 139 -4.50 -17.34 13.60
C ALA A 139 -5.84 -17.46 12.85
N GLN A 140 -6.49 -16.35 12.48
CA GLN A 140 -7.60 -16.42 11.52
C GLN A 140 -7.04 -16.57 10.10
N PRO A 141 -7.35 -17.66 9.38
CA PRO A 141 -7.06 -17.76 7.95
C PRO A 141 -7.95 -16.77 7.20
N LYS A 142 -7.33 -15.87 6.43
CA LYS A 142 -7.90 -15.04 5.35
C LYS A 142 -9.43 -14.81 5.44
N THR A 143 -9.85 -13.93 6.32
CA THR A 143 -10.84 -12.93 5.93
C THR A 143 -10.03 -11.70 5.55
N ALA A 144 -10.32 -11.14 4.38
CA ALA A 144 -9.60 -9.99 3.83
C ALA A 144 -9.39 -8.96 4.94
N SER A 145 -8.11 -8.75 5.30
CA SER A 145 -7.71 -7.65 6.15
C SER A 145 -8.43 -6.42 5.60
N THR A 146 -9.19 -5.74 6.47
CA THR A 146 -9.66 -4.39 6.11
C THR A 146 -8.38 -3.65 5.74
N PRO A 147 -8.24 -3.14 4.50
CA PRO A 147 -7.00 -2.53 4.09
C PRO A 147 -6.67 -1.47 5.14
N SER A 148 -5.49 -1.59 5.77
CA SER A 148 -4.84 -0.47 6.44
C SER A 148 -5.09 0.73 5.56
N PRO A 149 -5.69 1.85 6.03
CA PRO A 149 -6.22 2.86 5.15
C PRO A 149 -5.10 3.23 4.19
N ALA A 150 -5.24 2.77 2.94
CA ALA A 150 -4.21 2.97 1.94
C ALA A 150 -3.89 4.44 2.01
N SER A 151 -2.60 4.78 2.12
CA SER A 151 -2.17 6.18 2.17
C SER A 151 -3.00 6.94 1.14
N SER A 152 -3.95 7.74 1.61
CA SER A 152 -4.92 8.32 0.71
C SER A 152 -4.22 9.52 0.12
N PHE A 153 -3.85 9.40 -1.15
CA PHE A 153 -3.31 10.52 -1.89
C PHE A 153 -4.51 11.35 -2.36
N PRO A 154 -4.82 12.49 -1.69
CA PRO A 154 -5.94 13.30 -2.13
C PRO A 154 -5.68 13.77 -3.57
N PRO A 155 -6.72 13.90 -4.39
CA PRO A 155 -6.54 14.32 -5.77
C PRO A 155 -5.99 15.75 -5.82
N ALA A 156 -4.81 15.92 -6.41
CA ALA A 156 -4.15 17.21 -6.55
C ALA A 156 -4.86 18.15 -7.56
N GLY A 157 -5.62 17.59 -8.49
CA GLY A 157 -6.31 18.33 -9.55
C GLY A 157 -7.68 17.75 -9.88
N ASN A 158 -8.46 18.50 -10.66
CA ASN A 158 -9.75 18.07 -11.15
C ASN A 158 -9.60 17.05 -12.31
N LEU A 159 -10.70 16.41 -12.69
CA LEU A 159 -10.73 15.42 -13.78
C LEU A 159 -10.20 15.98 -15.11
N ALA A 160 -10.55 17.23 -15.45
CA ALA A 160 -10.14 17.83 -16.71
C ALA A 160 -8.62 18.06 -16.76
N GLN A 161 -7.96 18.32 -15.62
CA GLN A 161 -6.51 18.44 -15.54
C GLN A 161 -5.82 17.09 -15.73
N VAL A 162 -6.36 15.99 -15.17
CA VAL A 162 -5.85 14.64 -15.44
C VAL A 162 -6.01 14.27 -16.91
N MET A 163 -7.19 14.55 -17.47
CA MET A 163 -7.48 14.31 -18.89
C MET A 163 -6.52 15.08 -19.80
N ARG A 164 -6.35 16.39 -19.58
CA ARG A 164 -5.52 17.25 -20.44
C ARG A 164 -4.02 17.08 -20.21
N GLY A 165 -3.63 16.72 -18.97
CA GLY A 165 -2.23 16.60 -18.59
C GLY A 165 -1.62 15.22 -18.86
N ILE A 166 -2.45 14.17 -18.92
CA ILE A 166 -1.97 12.79 -19.09
C ILE A 166 -2.67 12.13 -20.26
N LEU A 167 -3.98 11.92 -20.20
CA LEU A 167 -4.67 11.05 -21.16
C LEU A 167 -4.65 11.61 -22.60
N PHE A 168 -4.95 12.90 -22.77
CA PHE A 168 -5.04 13.56 -24.08
C PHE A 168 -3.71 13.59 -24.86
N PRO A 169 -2.57 14.06 -24.30
CA PRO A 169 -1.32 14.06 -25.06
C PRO A 169 -0.87 12.63 -25.40
N ASN A 170 -1.04 11.68 -24.47
CA ASN A 170 -0.62 10.30 -24.70
C ASN A 170 -1.53 9.57 -25.71
N SER A 171 -2.84 9.80 -25.70
CA SER A 171 -3.74 9.26 -26.74
C SER A 171 -3.36 9.79 -28.12
N ASN A 172 -3.00 11.08 -28.24
CA ASN A 172 -2.60 11.67 -29.51
C ASN A 172 -1.30 11.06 -30.06
N ILE A 173 -0.34 10.71 -29.19
CA ILE A 173 0.88 9.99 -29.62
C ILE A 173 0.49 8.66 -30.27
N ILE A 174 -0.43 7.91 -29.68
CA ILE A 174 -0.88 6.61 -30.22
C ILE A 174 -1.71 6.80 -31.50
N PHE A 175 -2.64 7.76 -31.54
CA PHE A 175 -3.44 8.02 -32.74
C PHE A 175 -2.60 8.51 -33.92
N THR A 176 -1.50 9.20 -33.66
CA THR A 176 -0.58 9.65 -34.71
C THR A 176 0.00 8.48 -35.50
N VAL A 177 0.11 7.29 -34.89
CA VAL A 177 0.61 6.06 -35.54
C VAL A 177 -0.22 5.65 -36.76
N GLN A 178 -1.51 6.01 -36.80
CA GLN A 178 -2.38 5.76 -37.96
C GLN A 178 -1.88 6.44 -39.24
N THR A 179 -1.10 7.51 -39.12
CA THR A 179 -0.65 8.34 -40.25
C THR A 179 0.86 8.51 -40.34
N HIS A 180 1.60 8.20 -39.26
CA HIS A 180 3.05 8.34 -39.20
C HIS A 180 3.67 7.07 -38.62
N ASP A 181 4.65 6.49 -39.32
CA ASP A 181 5.36 5.31 -38.84
C ASP A 181 6.38 5.70 -37.75
N PRO A 182 6.28 5.16 -36.53
CA PRO A 182 7.26 5.43 -35.47
C PRO A 182 8.69 4.93 -35.79
N ALA A 183 8.85 4.05 -36.78
CA ALA A 183 10.16 3.60 -37.25
C ALA A 183 10.82 4.57 -38.25
N GLU A 184 10.08 5.55 -38.79
CA GLU A 184 10.65 6.53 -39.70
C GLU A 184 11.70 7.39 -38.98
N LYS A 185 12.87 7.50 -39.60
CA LYS A 185 13.95 8.36 -39.10
C LYS A 185 13.51 9.81 -39.22
N ARG A 186 13.46 10.53 -38.09
CA ARG A 186 13.23 11.97 -38.11
C ARG A 186 14.34 12.66 -38.90
N THR A 187 13.96 13.40 -39.93
CA THR A 187 14.83 14.31 -40.69
C THR A 187 14.74 15.72 -40.12
N THR A 188 14.69 15.87 -38.80
CA THR A 188 14.83 17.20 -38.17
C THR A 188 16.33 17.48 -37.97
N PRO A 189 16.83 18.66 -38.37
CA PRO A 189 18.25 18.99 -38.20
C PRO A 189 18.64 18.87 -36.73
N GLU A 190 19.69 18.09 -36.45
CA GLU A 190 20.38 18.14 -35.18
C GLU A 190 20.73 19.61 -34.87
N GLY A 191 20.26 20.11 -33.74
CA GLY A 191 20.66 21.42 -33.26
C GLY A 191 19.93 22.60 -33.89
N ALA A 192 18.61 22.66 -33.77
CA ALA A 192 17.95 23.95 -33.52
C ALA A 192 18.32 24.45 -32.10
N ALA A 193 19.63 24.59 -31.85
CA ALA A 193 20.21 25.13 -30.65
C ALA A 193 19.89 26.63 -30.61
N LEU A 194 18.74 26.92 -30.00
CA LEU A 194 18.59 27.96 -29.00
C LEU A 194 19.15 29.34 -29.37
N ALA A 195 18.42 30.07 -30.21
CA ALA A 195 18.53 31.53 -30.25
C ALA A 195 17.97 32.22 -28.96
N GLY A 196 17.91 31.53 -27.81
CA GLY A 196 17.20 32.00 -26.62
C GLY A 196 17.58 31.35 -25.27
N GLY A 197 18.72 30.65 -25.18
CA GLY A 197 19.16 29.99 -23.94
C GLY A 197 18.51 28.61 -23.71
N PHE A 198 18.98 27.87 -22.70
CA PHE A 198 18.57 26.48 -22.45
C PHE A 198 17.11 26.36 -22.00
N ASN A 199 16.33 25.54 -22.69
CA ASN A 199 14.93 25.28 -22.40
C ASN A 199 14.73 23.77 -22.18
N TRP A 200 14.39 23.38 -20.95
CA TRP A 200 14.18 21.97 -20.56
C TRP A 200 13.13 21.25 -21.39
N THR A 201 12.10 21.96 -21.86
CA THR A 201 11.03 21.39 -22.68
C THR A 201 11.49 21.11 -24.10
N ILE A 202 12.31 22.00 -24.68
CA ILE A 202 12.87 21.84 -26.03
C ILE A 202 13.97 20.78 -26.03
N TRP A 203 14.86 20.81 -25.04
CA TRP A 203 15.87 19.77 -24.91
C TRP A 203 15.24 18.39 -24.66
N GLY A 204 14.22 18.34 -23.80
CA GLY A 204 13.52 17.09 -23.45
C GLY A 204 12.69 16.47 -24.57
N SER A 205 12.22 17.25 -25.56
CA SER A 205 11.36 16.74 -26.64
C SER A 205 12.06 15.80 -27.62
N ASP A 206 13.40 15.83 -27.66
CA ASP A 206 14.21 15.02 -28.57
C ASP A 206 14.89 13.82 -27.88
N ILE A 207 14.78 13.67 -26.55
CA ILE A 207 15.43 12.58 -25.81
C ILE A 207 14.77 11.23 -26.11
N TYR A 208 13.44 11.24 -26.26
CA TYR A 208 12.65 10.05 -26.53
C TYR A 208 11.99 10.19 -27.90
N SER A 209 12.03 9.12 -28.70
CA SER A 209 11.53 9.16 -30.08
C SER A 209 10.98 7.81 -30.53
N GLY A 210 10.28 7.83 -31.67
CA GLY A 210 9.75 6.64 -32.32
C GLY A 210 8.91 5.76 -31.39
N TRP A 211 9.20 4.46 -31.42
CA TRP A 211 8.47 3.45 -30.69
C TRP A 211 8.49 3.61 -29.16
N ASP A 212 9.54 4.20 -28.58
CA ASP A 212 9.63 4.41 -27.14
C ASP A 212 8.53 5.37 -26.66
N LEU A 213 8.24 6.43 -27.44
CA LEU A 213 7.14 7.34 -27.12
C LEU A 213 5.78 6.65 -27.15
N VAL A 214 5.58 5.73 -28.09
CA VAL A 214 4.34 4.95 -28.20
C VAL A 214 4.18 4.03 -26.99
N ASP A 215 5.27 3.38 -26.55
CA ASP A 215 5.30 2.55 -25.35
C ASP A 215 4.91 3.34 -24.11
N TYR A 216 5.54 4.49 -23.89
CA TYR A 216 5.28 5.34 -22.72
C TYR A 216 3.87 5.89 -22.74
N ALA A 217 3.36 6.28 -23.91
CA ALA A 217 2.00 6.75 -24.05
C ALA A 217 0.98 5.67 -23.70
N ALA A 218 1.19 4.43 -24.13
CA ALA A 218 0.30 3.32 -23.81
C ALA A 218 0.31 2.96 -22.32
N VAL A 219 1.49 2.95 -21.68
CA VAL A 219 1.61 2.80 -20.22
C VAL A 219 0.91 3.94 -19.49
N ALA A 220 1.10 5.18 -19.93
CA ALA A 220 0.45 6.34 -19.34
C ALA A 220 -1.09 6.24 -19.41
N LEU A 221 -1.67 5.76 -20.52
CA LEU A 221 -3.11 5.50 -20.59
C LEU A 221 -3.54 4.41 -19.59
N ALA A 222 -2.82 3.29 -19.56
CA ALA A 222 -3.15 2.15 -18.71
C ALA A 222 -3.11 2.49 -17.21
N GLU A 223 -2.07 3.19 -16.77
CA GLU A 223 -1.82 3.47 -15.35
C GLU A 223 -2.55 4.72 -14.85
N SER A 224 -2.85 5.68 -15.74
CA SER A 224 -3.55 6.91 -15.34
C SER A 224 -5.07 6.78 -15.38
N ALA A 225 -5.63 5.80 -16.11
CA ALA A 225 -7.08 5.59 -16.12
C ALA A 225 -7.67 5.41 -14.70
N PRO A 226 -7.09 4.57 -13.80
CA PRO A 226 -7.53 4.47 -12.41
C PRO A 226 -7.51 5.78 -11.60
N LEU A 227 -6.76 6.81 -12.00
CA LEU A 227 -6.79 8.12 -11.33
C LEU A 227 -8.16 8.79 -11.43
N MET A 228 -9.02 8.37 -12.38
CA MET A 228 -10.42 8.79 -12.45
C MET A 228 -11.26 8.26 -11.30
N LEU A 229 -10.81 7.22 -10.59
CA LEU A 229 -11.48 6.63 -9.44
C LEU A 229 -11.00 7.21 -8.10
N THR A 230 -10.04 8.14 -8.12
CA THR A 230 -9.52 8.75 -6.88
C THR A 230 -10.65 9.41 -6.08
N PRO A 231 -10.90 8.98 -4.83
CA PRO A 231 -11.94 9.57 -3.99
C PRO A 231 -11.74 11.08 -3.80
N GLY A 232 -12.83 11.84 -3.85
CA GLY A 232 -12.82 13.30 -3.65
C GLY A 232 -12.44 14.12 -4.89
N ARG A 233 -12.14 13.49 -6.03
CA ARG A 233 -11.86 14.21 -7.27
C ARG A 233 -13.13 14.92 -7.77
N ARG A 234 -12.94 16.15 -8.25
CA ARG A 234 -14.03 16.99 -8.79
C ARG A 234 -13.92 17.11 -10.31
N CYS A 235 -15.06 17.32 -10.95
CA CYS A 235 -15.16 17.67 -12.36
C CYS A 235 -14.99 19.18 -12.56
N GLU A 236 -14.90 19.63 -13.81
CA GLU A 236 -14.64 21.04 -14.15
C GLU A 236 -15.73 22.01 -13.65
N ASN A 237 -16.95 21.51 -13.41
CA ASN A 237 -18.06 22.25 -12.78
C ASN A 237 -18.09 22.18 -11.24
N GLY A 238 -17.07 21.61 -10.60
CA GLY A 238 -16.99 21.46 -9.14
C GLY A 238 -17.79 20.30 -8.55
N LYS A 239 -18.62 19.61 -9.34
CA LYS A 239 -19.34 18.40 -8.91
C LYS A 239 -18.36 17.24 -8.67
N PRO A 240 -18.68 16.29 -7.79
CA PRO A 240 -17.86 15.10 -7.62
C PRO A 240 -17.82 14.27 -8.91
N VAL A 241 -16.68 13.64 -9.17
CA VAL A 241 -16.58 12.57 -10.17
C VAL A 241 -17.47 11.39 -9.72
N PRO A 242 -18.25 10.76 -10.62
CA PRO A 242 -19.23 9.75 -10.26
C PRO A 242 -18.58 8.38 -10.03
N VAL A 243 -17.63 8.30 -9.09
CA VAL A 243 -16.82 7.09 -8.80
C VAL A 243 -17.63 5.90 -8.28
N ASN A 244 -18.90 6.12 -7.90
CA ASN A 244 -19.83 5.07 -7.49
C ASN A 244 -20.80 4.65 -8.61
N ASP A 245 -20.72 5.27 -9.79
CA ASP A 245 -21.56 4.90 -10.93
C ASP A 245 -20.99 3.65 -11.61
N PRO A 246 -21.79 2.57 -11.79
CA PRO A 246 -21.30 1.34 -12.41
C PRO A 246 -20.74 1.53 -13.82
N GLU A 247 -21.33 2.44 -14.61
CA GLU A 247 -20.83 2.71 -15.97
C GLU A 247 -19.50 3.47 -15.92
N TRP A 248 -19.32 4.38 -14.95
CA TRP A 248 -18.05 5.08 -14.76
C TRP A 248 -16.92 4.12 -14.39
N LEU A 249 -17.19 3.17 -13.48
CA LEU A 249 -16.24 2.12 -13.10
C LEU A 249 -15.87 1.27 -14.31
N LYS A 250 -16.88 0.79 -15.04
CA LYS A 250 -16.70 -0.03 -16.24
C LYS A 250 -15.87 0.67 -17.30
N PHE A 251 -16.22 1.90 -17.68
CA PHE A 251 -15.50 2.64 -18.72
C PHE A 251 -14.07 3.00 -18.30
N THR A 252 -13.82 3.20 -17.01
CA THR A 252 -12.47 3.41 -16.49
C THR A 252 -11.62 2.15 -16.62
N GLU A 253 -12.19 0.98 -16.31
CA GLU A 253 -11.54 -0.31 -16.49
C GLU A 253 -11.26 -0.62 -17.97
N GLU A 254 -12.24 -0.42 -18.83
CA GLU A 254 -12.11 -0.57 -20.29
C GLU A 254 -10.97 0.29 -20.86
N LEU A 255 -10.83 1.55 -20.43
CA LEU A 255 -9.72 2.40 -20.85
C LEU A 255 -8.36 1.89 -20.36
N ALA A 256 -8.29 1.42 -19.11
CA ALA A 256 -7.06 0.86 -18.56
C ALA A 256 -6.64 -0.41 -19.33
N GLU A 257 -7.60 -1.24 -19.70
CA GLU A 257 -7.39 -2.43 -20.53
C GLU A 257 -6.96 -2.08 -21.95
N ALA A 258 -7.61 -1.10 -22.59
CA ALA A 258 -7.22 -0.61 -23.90
C ALA A 258 -5.77 -0.08 -23.90
N GLY A 259 -5.36 0.64 -22.85
CA GLY A 259 -3.97 1.06 -22.67
C GLY A 259 -2.99 -0.11 -22.55
N ARG A 260 -3.32 -1.15 -21.77
CA ARG A 260 -2.49 -2.36 -21.65
C ARG A 260 -2.38 -3.12 -22.97
N ALA A 261 -3.49 -3.22 -23.71
CA ALA A 261 -3.51 -3.84 -25.01
C ALA A 261 -2.68 -3.04 -26.02
N ALA A 262 -2.77 -1.72 -26.00
CA ALA A 262 -1.96 -0.83 -26.83
C ALA A 262 -0.47 -0.94 -26.51
N TYR A 263 -0.09 -1.12 -25.24
CA TYR A 263 1.30 -1.34 -24.87
C TYR A 263 1.81 -2.68 -25.43
N LYS A 264 1.01 -3.75 -25.31
CA LYS A 264 1.36 -5.03 -25.92
C LYS A 264 1.49 -4.93 -27.45
N ALA A 265 0.60 -4.17 -28.10
CA ALA A 265 0.66 -3.92 -29.53
C ALA A 265 1.90 -3.10 -29.91
N SER A 266 2.27 -2.07 -29.14
CA SER A 266 3.46 -1.26 -29.44
C SER A 266 4.75 -2.06 -29.35
N GLN A 267 4.83 -3.05 -28.45
CA GLN A 267 5.98 -3.97 -28.36
C GLN A 267 6.22 -4.79 -29.64
N THR A 268 5.23 -4.94 -30.53
CA THR A 268 5.43 -5.65 -31.81
C THR A 268 6.20 -4.81 -32.83
N ARG A 269 6.34 -3.50 -32.58
CA ARG A 269 6.97 -2.52 -33.49
C ARG A 269 6.36 -2.53 -34.88
N ASN A 270 5.07 -2.83 -34.97
CA ASN A 270 4.32 -2.91 -36.21
C ASN A 270 3.24 -1.82 -36.24
N GLN A 271 3.33 -0.91 -37.22
CA GLN A 271 2.44 0.24 -37.35
C GLN A 271 0.97 -0.16 -37.50
N GLU A 272 0.68 -1.16 -38.34
CA GLU A 272 -0.68 -1.66 -38.58
C GLU A 272 -1.33 -2.17 -37.30
N THR A 273 -0.60 -2.99 -36.53
CA THR A 273 -1.07 -3.53 -35.24
C THR A 273 -1.43 -2.42 -34.25
N VAL A 274 -0.63 -1.34 -34.21
CA VAL A 274 -0.91 -0.21 -33.32
C VAL A 274 -1.98 0.73 -33.87
N SER A 275 -2.07 0.86 -35.19
CA SER A 275 -3.18 1.56 -35.85
C SER A 275 -4.51 0.88 -35.52
N ASP A 276 -4.58 -0.45 -35.55
CA ASP A 276 -5.80 -1.20 -35.25
C ASP A 276 -6.23 -1.04 -33.78
N ILE A 277 -5.32 -1.22 -32.82
CA ILE A 277 -5.65 -1.09 -31.40
C ILE A 277 -6.02 0.35 -31.03
N SER A 278 -5.56 1.34 -31.80
CA SER A 278 -5.94 2.73 -31.58
C SER A 278 -7.45 2.96 -31.76
N GLY A 279 -8.12 2.17 -32.60
CA GLY A 279 -9.59 2.17 -32.71
C GLY A 279 -10.27 1.78 -31.39
N VAL A 280 -9.73 0.76 -30.71
CA VAL A 280 -10.23 0.31 -29.38
C VAL A 280 -10.04 1.39 -28.32
N ILE A 281 -8.91 2.11 -28.34
CA ILE A 281 -8.69 3.26 -27.45
C ILE A 281 -9.71 4.37 -27.72
N ALA A 282 -9.98 4.68 -28.99
CA ALA A 282 -10.95 5.69 -29.37
C ALA A 282 -12.36 5.33 -28.90
N GLU A 283 -12.77 4.06 -29.04
CA GLU A 283 -14.04 3.55 -28.55
C GLU A 283 -14.16 3.64 -27.02
N ALA A 284 -13.14 3.19 -26.27
CA ALA A 284 -13.12 3.30 -24.81
C ALA A 284 -13.24 4.77 -24.35
N CYS A 285 -12.61 5.70 -25.08
CA CYS A 285 -12.75 7.13 -24.83
C CYS A 285 -14.18 7.63 -25.09
N LEU A 286 -14.84 7.16 -26.15
CA LEU A 286 -16.20 7.56 -26.51
C LEU A 286 -17.25 7.08 -25.52
N HIS A 287 -17.11 5.88 -24.96
CA HIS A 287 -18.04 5.36 -23.93
C HIS A 287 -18.21 6.35 -22.76
N CYS A 288 -17.10 6.91 -22.27
CA CYS A 288 -17.13 7.94 -21.23
C CYS A 288 -17.58 9.30 -21.76
N HIS A 289 -17.03 9.74 -22.91
CA HIS A 289 -17.27 11.10 -23.39
C HIS A 289 -18.72 11.34 -23.80
N GLN A 290 -19.38 10.39 -24.45
CA GLN A 290 -20.76 10.55 -24.88
C GLN A 290 -21.73 10.69 -23.70
N VAL A 291 -21.45 10.00 -22.58
CA VAL A 291 -22.31 10.01 -21.40
C VAL A 291 -22.01 11.21 -20.49
N TYR A 292 -20.73 11.45 -20.20
CA TYR A 292 -20.31 12.34 -19.11
C TYR A 292 -19.67 13.66 -19.56
N ARG A 293 -19.35 13.81 -20.85
CA ARG A 293 -18.67 15.01 -21.38
C ARG A 293 -19.54 15.74 -22.40
N ASP A 294 -19.93 15.06 -23.47
CA ASP A 294 -20.43 15.63 -24.72
C ASP A 294 -21.95 15.84 -24.64
N LYS A 295 -22.35 16.84 -23.87
CA LYS A 295 -23.75 17.27 -23.76
C LYS A 295 -24.00 18.62 -24.41
N PRO A 296 -24.98 18.71 -25.33
CA PRO A 296 -25.50 19.98 -25.83
C PRO A 296 -25.87 20.93 -24.68
N GLY A 297 -25.41 22.19 -24.74
CA GLY A 297 -25.85 23.23 -23.82
C GLY A 297 -27.31 23.59 -24.04
N ARG A 298 -28.07 23.81 -22.95
CA ARG A 298 -29.35 24.54 -23.05
C ARG A 298 -29.04 26.04 -23.18
N GLY A 299 -28.62 26.49 -24.37
CA GLY A 299 -28.40 27.91 -24.71
C GLY A 299 -27.23 28.19 -25.67
N ARG A 300 -27.41 29.23 -26.51
CA ARG A 300 -26.62 29.85 -27.61
C ARG A 300 -25.74 29.01 -28.55
N ASP A 301 -25.33 27.82 -28.21
CA ASP A 301 -24.73 26.88 -29.16
C ASP A 301 -25.08 25.44 -28.76
N PRO A 302 -26.04 24.80 -29.45
CA PRO A 302 -26.41 23.40 -29.24
C PRO A 302 -25.26 22.42 -29.45
N VAL A 303 -24.14 22.89 -30.01
CA VAL A 303 -22.99 22.08 -30.42
C VAL A 303 -21.78 22.37 -29.53
N ASP A 304 -21.85 23.25 -28.53
CA ASP A 304 -20.68 23.59 -27.70
C ASP A 304 -20.14 22.35 -26.95
N PRO A 305 -19.04 21.73 -27.43
CA PRO A 305 -18.45 20.56 -26.79
C PRO A 305 -17.77 20.96 -25.46
N SER A 306 -17.65 22.26 -25.21
CA SER A 306 -17.07 22.88 -24.04
C SER A 306 -18.08 23.17 -22.93
N ASN A 307 -19.36 22.76 -23.04
CA ASN A 307 -20.36 22.96 -22.00
C ASN A 307 -19.92 22.39 -20.63
N ARG A 308 -19.27 23.25 -19.85
CA ARG A 308 -18.64 22.88 -18.58
C ARG A 308 -19.70 22.53 -17.54
N ALA A 309 -20.89 23.11 -17.64
CA ALA A 309 -21.96 22.92 -16.67
C ALA A 309 -22.43 21.46 -16.57
N SER A 310 -22.38 20.73 -17.69
CA SER A 310 -22.87 19.34 -17.79
C SER A 310 -21.81 18.27 -17.51
N ARG A 311 -20.56 18.63 -17.19
CA ARG A 311 -19.51 17.63 -16.94
C ARG A 311 -19.89 16.67 -15.82
N CYS A 312 -19.66 15.37 -16.04
CA CYS A 312 -19.92 14.29 -15.08
C CYS A 312 -21.38 14.15 -14.67
N THR A 313 -22.31 14.46 -15.57
CA THR A 313 -23.74 14.26 -15.35
C THR A 313 -24.31 13.37 -16.45
N LYS A 314 -25.30 12.53 -16.14
CA LYS A 314 -26.17 11.82 -17.11
C LYS A 314 -27.38 12.66 -17.49
#